data_AF-A0A0L7LUW6-F1
#
_entry.id   AF-A0A0L7LUW6-F1
#
_cell.length_a   1.000
_cell.length_b   1.000
_cell.length_c   1.000
_cell.angle_alpha   90.00
_cell.angle_beta   90.00
_cell.angle_gamma   90.00
#
_symmetry.space_group_name_H-M   'P 1'
#
loop_
_entity.id
_entity.type
_entity.pdbx_description
1 polymer ?
#
loop_
_entity_poly.entity_id
_entity_poly.type
_entity_poly.pdbx_seq_one_letter_code
_entity_poly.pdbx_strand_id
1 'polypeptide(L)'
;MAALNDAVRHATDGFVGILDMFGFEDAAPSRLEQLCANLCAETMQHFYNTHVFKSSTESCREEVPACLIYVACLADPYRVHSPCTVHMLQGVRGAPELDYVDNVPCIDLVSSLRGGLLHALDQECAARGDADSYVARIKHAHRYLSARADTLLVLGHPRLCEARPPHARRFAVRHYAGEVSYDAADFLEANRDAVPADLLAAFDSSTCEFGFATHLFGAELKARAAGSGGEGGGFFRASPTAAPDSTFTQDFHTRLDNLLRTLVHARPHFVRCLRANSTETPMLFERATVAKQ
;
A
#
# COMPACT_ATOMS: atom_id res chain seq x y z
N MET A 1 4.35 -20.04 -6.02
CA MET A 1 3.78 -19.37 -7.22
C MET A 1 4.57 -19.64 -8.49
N ALA A 2 5.91 -19.50 -8.52
CA ALA A 2 6.71 -19.72 -9.75
C ALA A 2 6.47 -21.09 -10.43
N ALA A 3 6.56 -22.19 -9.67
CA ALA A 3 6.31 -23.53 -10.22
C ALA A 3 4.87 -23.75 -10.74
N LEU A 4 3.89 -23.02 -10.20
CA LEU A 4 2.51 -23.04 -10.71
C LEU A 4 2.40 -22.23 -12.00
N ASN A 5 3.02 -21.04 -12.05
CA ASN A 5 3.02 -20.21 -13.25
C ASN A 5 3.70 -20.92 -14.43
N ASP A 6 4.79 -21.64 -14.19
CA ASP A 6 5.49 -22.43 -15.23
C ASP A 6 4.67 -23.64 -15.70
N ALA A 7 3.82 -24.19 -14.82
CA ALA A 7 2.94 -25.31 -15.14
C ALA A 7 1.67 -24.89 -15.90
N VAL A 8 1.27 -23.61 -15.80
CA VAL A 8 0.08 -23.07 -16.46
C VAL A 8 0.46 -22.58 -17.85
N ARG A 9 -0.09 -23.22 -18.89
CA ARG A 9 0.08 -22.78 -20.28
C ARG A 9 -0.54 -21.39 -20.48
N HIS A 10 0.25 -20.42 -20.93
CA HIS A 10 -0.28 -19.11 -21.31
C HIS A 10 -1.05 -19.21 -22.64
N ALA A 11 -2.30 -18.74 -22.64
CA ALA A 11 -3.04 -18.51 -23.87
C ALA A 11 -2.39 -17.35 -24.64
N THR A 12 -2.26 -17.48 -25.96
CA THR A 12 -1.57 -16.50 -26.81
C THR A 12 -2.46 -15.33 -27.25
N ASP A 13 -3.79 -15.44 -27.09
CA ASP A 13 -4.76 -14.43 -27.52
C ASP A 13 -5.55 -13.85 -26.35
N GLY A 14 -5.01 -12.77 -25.78
CA GLY A 14 -5.65 -12.01 -24.71
C GLY A 14 -5.76 -12.76 -23.37
N PHE A 15 -5.91 -12.01 -22.29
CA PHE A 15 -6.18 -12.61 -20.97
C PHE A 15 -7.12 -11.73 -20.16
N VAL A 16 -7.89 -12.38 -19.28
CA VAL A 16 -8.62 -11.70 -18.22
C VAL A 16 -7.82 -11.87 -16.94
N GLY A 17 -7.34 -10.76 -16.38
CA GLY A 17 -6.68 -10.74 -15.08
C GLY A 17 -7.72 -10.52 -13.98
N ILE A 18 -7.73 -11.38 -12.97
CA ILE A 18 -8.46 -11.14 -11.72
C ILE A 18 -7.45 -10.62 -10.71
N LEU A 19 -7.72 -9.43 -10.19
CA LEU A 19 -6.90 -8.82 -9.14
C LEU A 19 -7.60 -8.99 -7.80
N ASP A 20 -6.99 -9.79 -6.94
CA ASP A 20 -7.38 -9.96 -5.55
C ASP A 20 -6.23 -9.44 -4.67
N MET A 21 -6.47 -8.33 -3.98
CA MET A 21 -5.50 -7.69 -3.10
C MET A 21 -6.12 -7.49 -1.73
N PHE A 22 -5.28 -7.53 -0.70
CA PHE A 22 -5.68 -7.19 0.66
C PHE A 22 -6.31 -5.79 0.70
N GLY A 23 -7.43 -5.70 1.41
CA GLY A 23 -8.10 -4.42 1.66
C GLY A 23 -7.36 -3.59 2.70
N PHE A 24 -7.97 -2.46 3.06
CA PHE A 24 -7.48 -1.61 4.14
C PHE A 24 -7.43 -2.38 5.48
N GLU A 25 -6.28 -2.33 6.16
CA GLU A 25 -6.01 -2.99 7.43
C GLU A 25 -5.85 -1.94 8.55
N ASP A 26 -6.60 -2.12 9.64
CA ASP A 26 -6.50 -1.31 10.86
C ASP A 26 -6.25 -2.23 12.06
N ALA A 27 -5.08 -2.88 12.04
CA ALA A 27 -4.63 -3.72 13.13
C ALA A 27 -3.95 -2.88 14.21
N ALA A 28 -4.11 -3.25 15.48
CA ALA A 28 -3.43 -2.59 16.59
C ALA A 28 -2.45 -3.57 17.29
N PRO A 29 -1.13 -3.40 17.19
CA PRO A 29 -0.39 -2.36 16.44
C PRO A 29 -0.22 -2.69 14.95
N SER A 30 -0.31 -1.67 14.07
CA SER A 30 0.01 -1.82 12.65
C SER A 30 1.52 -1.73 12.41
N ARG A 31 2.06 -2.61 11.57
CA ARG A 31 3.50 -2.73 11.27
C ARG A 31 3.80 -2.31 9.83
N LEU A 32 5.01 -2.58 9.35
CA LEU A 32 5.46 -2.22 8.00
C LEU A 32 4.58 -2.88 6.92
N GLU A 33 4.20 -4.13 7.15
CA GLU A 33 3.35 -4.92 6.26
C GLU A 33 1.98 -4.27 6.09
N GLN A 34 1.37 -3.80 7.20
CA GLN A 34 0.12 -3.04 7.16
C GLN A 34 0.28 -1.71 6.42
N LEU A 35 1.41 -1.01 6.58
CA LEU A 35 1.65 0.24 5.85
C LEU A 35 1.72 -0.01 4.34
N CYS A 36 2.40 -1.07 3.91
CA CYS A 36 2.43 -1.51 2.52
C CYS A 36 1.06 -1.95 2.00
N ALA A 37 0.30 -2.73 2.79
CA ALA A 37 -1.07 -3.12 2.43
C ALA A 37 -2.00 -1.90 2.28
N ASN A 38 -1.91 -0.94 3.21
CA ASN A 38 -2.69 0.29 3.16
C ASN A 38 -2.27 1.21 2.01
N LEU A 39 -0.98 1.23 1.64
CA LEU A 39 -0.53 1.91 0.42
C LEU A 39 -1.15 1.25 -0.83
N CYS A 40 -1.15 -0.08 -0.94
CA CYS A 40 -1.85 -0.77 -2.03
C CYS A 40 -3.34 -0.39 -2.08
N ALA A 41 -4.02 -0.38 -0.93
CA ALA A 41 -5.43 0.01 -0.84
C ALA A 41 -5.66 1.46 -1.30
N GLU A 42 -4.80 2.40 -0.87
CA GLU A 42 -4.83 3.80 -1.32
C GLU A 42 -4.65 3.92 -2.84
N THR A 43 -3.64 3.24 -3.39
CA THR A 43 -3.36 3.27 -4.83
C THR A 43 -4.49 2.65 -5.65
N MET A 44 -5.06 1.54 -5.19
CA MET A 44 -6.21 0.91 -5.85
C MET A 44 -7.47 1.77 -5.75
N GLN A 45 -7.70 2.43 -4.61
CA GLN A 45 -8.79 3.38 -4.45
C GLN A 45 -8.61 4.59 -5.37
N HIS A 46 -7.37 5.07 -5.56
CA HIS A 46 -7.05 6.14 -6.51
C HIS A 46 -7.31 5.71 -7.96
N PHE A 47 -6.87 4.50 -8.33
CA PHE A 47 -7.13 3.91 -9.64
C PHE A 47 -8.64 3.78 -9.90
N TYR A 48 -9.39 3.26 -8.94
CA TYR A 48 -10.85 3.17 -9.00
C TYR A 48 -11.49 4.55 -9.18
N ASN A 49 -11.14 5.53 -8.35
CA ASN A 49 -11.71 6.89 -8.43
C ASN A 49 -11.40 7.53 -9.79
N THR A 50 -10.16 7.42 -10.25
CA THR A 50 -9.74 7.97 -11.54
C THR A 50 -10.51 7.33 -12.69
N HIS A 51 -10.64 6.01 -12.72
CA HIS A 51 -11.39 5.34 -13.79
C HIS A 51 -12.90 5.58 -13.69
N VAL A 52 -13.52 5.39 -12.52
CA VAL A 52 -14.97 5.55 -12.37
C VAL A 52 -15.42 7.00 -12.56
N PHE A 53 -14.67 7.98 -12.08
CA PHE A 53 -15.09 9.38 -12.22
C PHE A 53 -14.58 10.01 -13.52
N LYS A 54 -13.28 9.90 -13.87
CA LYS A 54 -12.74 10.61 -15.05
C LYS A 54 -13.13 9.94 -16.37
N SER A 55 -12.99 8.61 -16.49
CA SER A 55 -13.34 7.93 -17.76
C SER A 55 -14.84 7.97 -18.04
N SER A 56 -15.69 7.90 -17.01
CA SER A 56 -17.14 8.06 -17.18
C SER A 56 -17.53 9.48 -17.63
N THR A 57 -16.83 10.52 -17.14
CA THR A 57 -17.05 11.90 -17.63
C THR A 57 -16.58 12.11 -19.06
N GLU A 58 -15.49 11.46 -19.47
CA GLU A 58 -14.95 11.54 -20.85
C GLU A 58 -15.84 10.80 -21.85
N SER A 59 -16.25 9.55 -21.58
CA SER A 59 -17.18 8.81 -22.45
C SER A 59 -18.56 9.47 -22.52
N CYS A 60 -19.03 10.06 -21.42
CA CYS A 60 -20.26 10.86 -21.41
C CYS A 60 -20.16 12.07 -22.37
N ARG A 61 -18.97 12.67 -22.50
CA ARG A 61 -18.75 13.83 -23.37
C ARG A 61 -18.72 13.47 -24.85
N GLU A 62 -18.34 12.24 -25.18
CA GLU A 62 -18.27 11.73 -26.56
C GLU A 62 -19.59 11.12 -27.06
N GLU A 63 -20.42 10.50 -26.21
CA GLU A 63 -21.58 9.75 -26.70
C GLU A 63 -22.97 10.40 -26.50
N VAL A 64 -23.18 11.37 -25.59
CA VAL A 64 -24.51 12.02 -25.42
C VAL A 64 -24.40 13.44 -24.80
N PRO A 65 -25.11 14.48 -25.30
CA PRO A 65 -25.06 15.84 -24.71
C PRO A 65 -25.66 16.01 -23.29
N ALA A 66 -26.05 14.94 -22.58
CA ALA A 66 -26.83 15.05 -21.35
C ALA A 66 -26.75 13.83 -20.41
N CYS A 67 -25.55 13.31 -20.15
CA CYS A 67 -25.36 12.42 -18.99
C CYS A 67 -24.76 13.22 -17.83
N LEU A 68 -25.39 13.11 -16.66
CA LEU A 68 -25.04 13.87 -15.49
C LEU A 68 -24.97 12.90 -14.32
N ILE A 69 -23.75 12.62 -13.86
CA ILE A 69 -23.51 11.78 -12.69
C ILE A 69 -23.81 12.66 -11.47
N TYR A 70 -24.88 12.36 -10.74
CA TYR A 70 -25.23 13.07 -9.51
C TYR A 70 -24.69 12.30 -8.31
N VAL A 71 -23.73 12.88 -7.59
CA VAL A 71 -23.35 12.44 -6.24
C VAL A 71 -24.21 13.20 -5.25
N ALA A 72 -25.18 12.52 -4.65
CA ALA A 72 -25.93 13.06 -3.53
C ALA A 72 -25.04 12.98 -2.28
N CYS A 73 -24.21 13.99 -2.05
CA CYS A 73 -23.70 14.24 -0.71
C CYS A 73 -24.88 14.74 0.12
N LEU A 74 -25.51 13.86 0.90
CA LEU A 74 -26.35 14.31 2.01
C LEU A 74 -25.43 15.09 2.95
N ALA A 75 -25.43 16.41 2.80
CA ALA A 75 -24.69 17.33 3.66
C ALA A 75 -25.37 17.31 5.03
N ASP A 76 -24.89 16.42 5.89
CA ASP A 76 -25.10 16.54 7.34
C ASP A 76 -23.93 17.39 7.88
N PRO A 77 -24.19 18.64 8.33
CA PRO A 77 -23.13 19.55 8.78
C PRO A 77 -22.36 19.06 10.02
N TYR A 78 -22.68 17.88 10.57
CA TYR A 78 -22.02 17.30 11.75
C TYR A 78 -21.25 15.99 11.49
N ARG A 79 -21.14 15.49 10.26
CA ARG A 79 -20.41 14.23 9.96
C ARG A 79 -19.32 14.39 8.90
N VAL A 80 -18.08 14.14 9.29
CA VAL A 80 -16.86 14.17 8.45
C VAL A 80 -16.75 12.96 7.49
N HIS A 81 -17.64 11.97 7.61
CA HIS A 81 -17.73 10.81 6.73
C HIS A 81 -19.19 10.57 6.33
N SER A 82 -19.60 11.13 5.19
CA SER A 82 -20.89 10.82 4.54
C SER A 82 -20.62 9.91 3.34
N PRO A 83 -21.32 8.77 3.17
CA PRO A 83 -21.12 7.88 2.03
C PRO A 83 -21.63 8.53 0.74
N CYS A 84 -20.73 8.82 -0.19
CA CYS A 84 -21.07 9.29 -1.54
C CYS A 84 -21.76 8.16 -2.31
N THR A 85 -23.07 8.26 -2.51
CA THR A 85 -23.81 7.30 -3.36
C THR A 85 -23.88 7.87 -4.78
N VAL A 86 -23.35 7.12 -5.75
CA VAL A 86 -23.35 7.50 -7.17
C VAL A 86 -24.66 7.04 -7.81
N HIS A 87 -25.51 7.99 -8.22
CA HIS A 87 -26.70 7.70 -9.03
C HIS A 87 -26.47 8.18 -10.46
N MET A 88 -26.65 7.27 -11.42
CA MET A 88 -26.62 7.61 -12.85
C MET A 88 -28.03 8.01 -13.28
N LEU A 89 -28.28 9.30 -13.47
CA LEU A 89 -29.55 9.81 -14.00
C LEU A 89 -29.32 10.35 -15.42
N GLN A 90 -30.07 9.84 -16.39
CA GLN A 90 -30.05 10.36 -17.76
C GLN A 90 -30.83 11.69 -17.84
N GLY A 91 -30.28 12.69 -18.53
CA GLY A 91 -31.07 13.79 -19.09
C GLY A 91 -30.98 15.17 -18.43
N VAL A 92 -29.99 15.47 -17.58
CA VAL A 92 -29.82 16.82 -17.01
C VAL A 92 -28.64 17.53 -17.70
N ARG A 93 -28.77 18.81 -18.07
CA ARG A 93 -27.69 19.62 -18.67
C ARG A 93 -26.93 20.36 -17.56
N GLY A 94 -25.59 20.38 -17.66
CA GLY A 94 -24.71 21.15 -16.76
C GLY A 94 -24.21 20.33 -15.58
N ALA A 95 -23.33 19.36 -15.82
CA ALA A 95 -22.80 18.49 -14.78
C ALA A 95 -22.02 19.29 -13.73
N PRO A 96 -22.38 19.22 -12.43
CA PRO A 96 -21.52 19.70 -11.38
C PRO A 96 -20.22 18.89 -11.45
N GLU A 97 -19.09 19.58 -11.28
CA GLU A 97 -17.79 18.95 -11.14
C GLU A 97 -17.88 17.97 -9.96
N LEU A 98 -17.65 16.68 -10.24
CA LEU A 98 -17.68 15.63 -9.23
C LEU A 98 -16.50 15.81 -8.29
N ASP A 99 -16.77 16.36 -7.12
CA ASP A 99 -15.78 16.48 -6.06
C ASP A 99 -15.62 15.11 -5.38
N TYR A 100 -14.43 14.52 -5.48
CA TYR A 100 -14.05 13.31 -4.78
C TYR A 100 -12.82 13.59 -3.94
N VAL A 101 -12.69 12.88 -2.81
CA VAL A 101 -11.53 13.05 -1.93
C VAL A 101 -10.27 12.57 -2.65
N ASP A 102 -9.39 13.51 -2.99
CA ASP A 102 -8.09 13.20 -3.54
C ASP A 102 -7.19 12.57 -2.48
N ASN A 103 -6.78 11.33 -2.75
CA ASN A 103 -5.90 10.57 -1.91
C ASN A 103 -4.45 10.53 -2.41
N VAL A 104 -4.13 11.22 -3.52
CA VAL A 104 -2.75 11.41 -4.00
C VAL A 104 -1.82 11.95 -2.92
N PRO A 105 -2.19 12.95 -2.09
CA PRO A 105 -1.31 13.42 -1.02
C PRO A 105 -0.94 12.34 0.02
N CYS A 106 -1.81 11.33 0.22
CA CYS A 106 -1.50 10.21 1.09
C CYS A 106 -0.57 9.20 0.40
N ILE A 107 -0.81 8.92 -0.88
CA ILE A 107 0.06 8.06 -1.69
C ILE A 107 1.47 8.66 -1.74
N ASP A 108 1.59 9.94 -2.11
CA ASP A 108 2.87 10.65 -2.19
C ASP A 108 3.61 10.69 -0.85
N LEU A 109 2.89 10.89 0.26
CA LEU A 109 3.49 10.83 1.59
C LEU A 109 4.19 9.49 1.81
N VAL A 110 3.58 8.38 1.44
CA VAL A 110 4.11 7.04 1.72
C VAL A 110 5.13 6.60 0.66
N SER A 111 4.78 6.69 -0.63
CA SER A 111 5.53 6.05 -1.73
C SER A 111 6.54 6.95 -2.44
N SER A 112 6.51 8.28 -2.25
CA SER A 112 7.39 9.18 -3.00
C SER A 112 8.87 8.80 -2.86
N LEU A 113 9.53 8.59 -4.00
CA LEU A 113 10.99 8.38 -4.05
C LEU A 113 11.79 9.63 -3.69
N ARG A 114 11.12 10.79 -3.59
CA ARG A 114 11.72 12.09 -3.23
C ARG A 114 11.35 12.51 -1.80
N GLY A 115 11.43 11.56 -0.87
CA GLY A 115 11.24 11.82 0.55
C GLY A 115 9.93 11.31 1.14
N GLY A 116 9.29 10.31 0.56
CA GLY A 116 8.20 9.58 1.20
C GLY A 116 8.67 8.67 2.34
N LEU A 117 7.72 8.13 3.10
CA LEU A 117 7.99 7.33 4.30
C LEU A 117 8.82 6.07 4.02
N LEU A 118 8.56 5.37 2.90
CA LEU A 118 9.31 4.17 2.52
C LEU A 118 10.74 4.52 2.11
N HIS A 119 10.92 5.61 1.35
CA HIS A 119 12.25 6.09 0.98
C HIS A 119 13.08 6.51 2.20
N ALA A 120 12.46 7.18 3.16
CA ALA A 120 13.12 7.52 4.42
C ALA A 120 13.53 6.27 5.21
N LEU A 121 12.74 5.19 5.15
CA LEU A 121 13.05 3.93 5.82
C LEU A 121 14.25 3.24 5.16
N ASP A 122 14.35 3.26 3.83
CA ASP A 122 15.50 2.75 3.08
C ASP A 122 16.79 3.46 3.47
N GLN A 123 16.73 4.79 3.55
CA GLN A 123 17.87 5.61 3.98
C GLN A 123 18.26 5.32 5.44
N GLU A 124 17.30 5.12 6.34
CA GLU A 124 17.59 4.77 7.73
C GLU A 124 18.23 3.38 7.84
N CYS A 125 17.76 2.41 7.05
CA CYS A 125 18.35 1.08 6.98
C CYS A 125 19.80 1.13 6.51
N ALA A 126 20.07 1.88 5.43
CA ALA A 126 21.43 2.10 4.91
C ALA A 126 22.34 2.82 5.92
N ALA A 127 21.78 3.78 6.66
CA ALA A 127 22.50 4.49 7.72
C ALA A 127 22.70 3.68 9.01
N ARG A 128 22.14 2.46 9.10
CA ARG A 128 22.12 1.62 10.30
C ARG A 128 21.55 2.35 11.53
N GLY A 129 20.50 3.15 11.31
CA GLY A 129 19.79 3.85 12.37
C GLY A 129 18.85 2.95 13.18
N ASP A 130 17.91 3.57 13.89
CA ASP A 130 16.92 2.90 14.73
C ASP A 130 15.50 3.45 14.48
N ALA A 131 14.51 2.87 15.16
CA ALA A 131 13.10 3.24 14.99
C ALA A 131 12.79 4.67 15.46
N ASP A 132 13.47 5.15 16.49
CA ASP A 132 13.25 6.47 17.07
C ASP A 132 13.85 7.55 16.15
N SER A 133 15.06 7.31 15.61
CA SER A 133 15.70 8.19 14.63
C SER A 133 14.90 8.27 13.33
N TYR A 134 14.36 7.14 12.86
CA TYR A 134 13.46 7.08 11.71
C TYR A 134 12.23 7.97 11.91
N VAL A 135 11.52 7.80 13.03
CA VAL A 135 10.28 8.54 13.30
C VAL A 135 10.55 10.03 13.50
N ALA A 136 11.65 10.38 14.16
CA ALA A 136 12.09 11.78 14.25
C ALA A 136 12.39 12.38 12.87
N ARG A 137 13.07 11.63 11.99
CA ARG A 137 13.41 12.05 10.62
C ARG A 137 12.16 12.32 9.79
N ILE A 138 11.19 11.40 9.73
CA ILE A 138 9.97 11.59 8.94
C ILE A 138 9.14 12.78 9.48
N LYS A 139 9.03 12.93 10.81
CA LYS A 139 8.31 14.05 11.43
C LYS A 139 8.99 15.39 11.17
N HIS A 140 10.30 15.41 10.95
CA HIS A 140 11.04 16.61 10.59
C HIS A 140 10.93 16.92 9.10
N ALA A 141 11.15 15.91 8.24
CA ALA A 141 11.16 16.03 6.79
C ALA A 141 9.81 16.47 6.21
N HIS A 142 8.70 16.05 6.84
CA HIS A 142 7.35 16.38 6.40
C HIS A 142 6.75 17.61 7.11
N ARG A 143 7.58 18.52 7.60
CA ARG A 143 7.13 19.85 8.06
C ARG A 143 7.07 20.81 6.89
N TYR A 144 6.01 21.58 6.80
CA TYR A 144 5.86 22.65 5.82
C TYR A 144 5.58 23.98 6.53
N LEU A 145 5.98 25.07 5.88
CA LEU A 145 5.67 26.41 6.35
C LEU A 145 4.31 26.84 5.79
N SER A 146 3.41 27.28 6.66
CA SER A 146 2.13 27.88 6.29
C SER A 146 2.12 29.34 6.72
N ALA A 147 1.96 30.23 5.75
CA ALA A 147 1.68 31.64 6.03
C ALA A 147 0.16 31.78 6.26
N ARG A 148 -0.25 31.97 7.51
CA ARG A 148 -1.62 32.37 7.86
C ARG A 148 -1.55 33.63 8.70
N ALA A 149 -2.30 34.66 8.28
CA ALA A 149 -2.52 35.89 9.05
C ALA A 149 -1.23 36.46 9.67
N ASP A 150 -0.30 36.87 8.81
CA ASP A 150 0.97 37.53 9.16
C ASP A 150 1.93 36.75 10.08
N THR A 151 1.67 35.46 10.34
CA THR A 151 2.56 34.56 11.10
C THR A 151 3.00 33.36 10.26
N LEU A 152 4.29 33.06 10.27
CA LEU A 152 4.86 31.87 9.66
C LEU A 152 4.75 30.69 10.64
N LEU A 153 3.82 29.77 10.39
CA LEU A 153 3.63 28.57 11.21
C LEU A 153 4.31 27.37 10.56
N VAL A 154 5.09 26.62 11.34
CA VAL A 154 5.62 25.30 10.93
C VAL A 154 4.55 24.26 11.24
N LEU A 155 3.94 23.69 10.21
CA LEU A 155 2.89 22.67 10.32
C LEU A 155 3.42 21.31 9.84
N GLY A 156 2.90 20.21 10.39
CA GLY A 156 3.16 18.86 9.87
C GLY A 156 2.26 18.53 8.69
N HIS A 157 2.71 17.64 7.80
CA HIS A 157 1.95 17.18 6.65
C HIS A 157 0.51 16.74 7.04
N PRO A 158 -0.54 17.15 6.30
CA PRO A 158 -1.94 16.96 6.72
C PRO A 158 -2.35 15.49 6.89
N ARG A 159 -1.61 14.56 6.27
CA ARG A 159 -1.82 13.12 6.36
C ARG A 159 -0.91 12.41 7.37
N LEU A 160 0.11 13.09 7.91
CA LEU A 160 1.02 12.53 8.92
C LEU A 160 0.65 13.08 10.30
N CYS A 161 0.26 12.22 11.22
CA CYS A 161 -0.29 12.56 12.52
C CYS A 161 0.56 11.97 13.67
N GLU A 162 0.39 12.53 14.87
CA GLU A 162 0.90 11.91 16.09
C GLU A 162 0.07 10.67 16.44
N ALA A 163 0.76 9.57 16.73
CA ALA A 163 0.10 8.34 17.15
C ALA A 163 -0.57 8.49 18.52
N ARG A 164 -1.63 7.70 18.75
CA ARG A 164 -2.35 7.68 20.03
C ARG A 164 -2.35 6.25 20.60
N PRO A 165 -1.75 6.00 21.78
CA PRO A 165 -1.02 6.96 22.63
C PRO A 165 0.33 7.40 22.01
N PRO A 166 0.81 8.62 22.36
CA PRO A 166 2.09 9.12 21.84
C PRO A 166 3.27 8.24 22.24
N HIS A 167 4.19 8.00 21.31
CA HIS A 167 5.43 7.27 21.56
C HIS A 167 6.51 7.72 20.56
N ALA A 168 7.78 7.72 20.98
CA ALA A 168 8.91 8.15 20.15
C ALA A 168 9.05 7.40 18.79
N ARG A 169 8.63 6.13 18.75
CA ARG A 169 8.70 5.22 17.59
C ARG A 169 7.37 5.03 16.87
N ARG A 170 6.33 5.79 17.25
CA ARG A 170 5.00 5.67 16.65
C ARG A 170 4.64 6.91 15.87
N PHE A 171 3.96 6.70 14.75
CA PHE A 171 3.37 7.74 13.93
C PHE A 171 2.00 7.26 13.45
N ALA A 172 1.16 8.19 13.00
CA ALA A 172 -0.13 7.84 12.41
C ALA A 172 -0.24 8.41 11.00
N VAL A 173 -0.96 7.69 10.13
CA VAL A 173 -1.27 8.17 8.77
C VAL A 173 -2.79 8.23 8.61
N ARG A 174 -3.28 9.35 8.08
CA ARG A 174 -4.70 9.55 7.78
C ARG A 174 -5.02 9.10 6.37
N HIS A 175 -5.38 7.84 6.23
CA HIS A 175 -5.81 7.22 4.98
C HIS A 175 -7.23 7.65 4.58
N TYR A 176 -7.68 7.25 3.40
CA TYR A 176 -9.05 7.45 2.93
C TYR A 176 -10.09 6.76 3.83
N ALA A 177 -9.73 5.60 4.39
CA ALA A 177 -10.62 4.77 5.22
C ALA A 177 -10.54 5.11 6.72
N GLY A 178 -9.53 5.86 7.16
CA GLY A 178 -9.36 6.21 8.57
C GLY A 178 -7.92 6.56 8.94
N GLU A 179 -7.73 6.94 10.20
CA GLU A 179 -6.40 7.18 10.78
C GLU A 179 -5.86 5.88 11.39
N VAL A 180 -4.68 5.46 10.96
CA VAL A 180 -4.02 4.23 11.44
C VAL A 180 -2.74 4.60 12.15
N SER A 181 -2.52 4.02 13.34
CA SER A 181 -1.30 4.20 14.12
C SER A 181 -0.32 3.04 13.85
N TYR A 182 0.89 3.38 13.44
CA TYR A 182 1.97 2.44 13.13
C TYR A 182 3.03 2.43 14.23
N ASP A 183 3.53 1.23 14.56
CA ASP A 183 4.64 1.02 15.48
C ASP A 183 5.91 0.68 14.68
N ALA A 184 6.88 1.60 14.69
CA ALA A 184 8.11 1.47 13.91
C ALA A 184 9.17 0.55 14.54
N ALA A 185 8.87 -0.09 15.69
CA ALA A 185 9.83 -0.94 16.42
C ALA A 185 10.59 -1.92 15.52
N ASP A 186 9.86 -2.61 14.64
CA ASP A 186 10.41 -3.67 13.80
C ASP A 186 10.57 -3.23 12.33
N PHE A 187 10.34 -1.96 11.99
CA PHE A 187 10.34 -1.48 10.60
C PHE A 187 11.67 -1.71 9.89
N LEU A 188 12.79 -1.38 10.55
CA LEU A 188 14.10 -1.52 9.95
C LEU A 188 14.50 -2.99 9.79
N GLU A 189 14.15 -3.84 10.75
CA GLU A 189 14.40 -5.28 10.67
C GLU A 189 13.60 -5.91 9.54
N ALA A 190 12.28 -5.64 9.51
CA ALA A 190 11.40 -6.12 8.45
C ALA A 190 11.84 -5.62 7.07
N ASN A 191 12.30 -4.36 6.96
CA ASN A 191 12.73 -3.81 5.68
C ASN A 191 14.06 -4.37 5.16
N ARG A 192 14.95 -4.82 6.05
CA ARG A 192 16.21 -5.47 5.66
C ARG A 192 15.97 -6.83 5.00
N ASP A 193 14.83 -7.47 5.26
CA ASP A 193 14.43 -8.73 4.62
C ASP A 193 15.53 -9.81 4.71
N ALA A 194 16.22 -9.85 5.85
CA ALA A 194 17.50 -10.52 6.03
C ALA A 194 17.37 -11.76 6.92
N VAL A 195 17.91 -12.88 6.42
CA VAL A 195 18.00 -14.19 7.06
C VAL A 195 19.46 -14.47 7.43
N PRO A 196 19.78 -14.74 8.71
CA PRO A 196 21.12 -15.13 9.13
C PRO A 196 21.66 -16.38 8.42
N ALA A 197 22.96 -16.39 8.11
CA ALA A 197 23.66 -17.54 7.53
C ALA A 197 23.48 -18.81 8.35
N ASP A 198 23.49 -18.71 9.67
CA ASP A 198 23.40 -19.89 10.55
C ASP A 198 22.06 -20.60 10.40
N LEU A 199 20.96 -19.86 10.17
CA LEU A 199 19.67 -20.46 9.86
C LEU A 199 19.68 -21.17 8.51
N LEU A 200 20.33 -20.59 7.50
CA LEU A 200 20.52 -21.26 6.21
C LEU A 200 21.40 -22.51 6.33
N ALA A 201 22.33 -22.56 7.29
CA ALA A 201 23.23 -23.71 7.50
C ALA A 201 22.45 -24.98 7.83
N ALA A 202 21.31 -24.83 8.51
CA ALA A 202 20.45 -25.94 8.88
C ALA A 202 19.78 -26.61 7.67
N PHE A 203 19.75 -25.94 6.51
CA PHE A 203 19.16 -26.45 5.27
C PHE A 203 20.21 -26.94 4.26
N ASP A 204 21.49 -26.90 4.61
CA ASP A 204 22.56 -27.43 3.77
C ASP A 204 22.38 -28.95 3.55
N SER A 205 22.81 -29.45 2.38
CA SER A 205 22.72 -30.88 2.06
C SER A 205 23.46 -31.80 3.05
N SER A 206 24.44 -31.27 3.78
CA SER A 206 25.17 -31.99 4.83
C SER A 206 24.41 -32.11 6.16
N THR A 207 23.42 -31.24 6.40
CA THR A 207 22.68 -31.14 7.67
C THR A 207 21.19 -31.46 7.52
N CYS A 208 20.63 -31.32 6.31
CA CYS A 208 19.22 -31.53 6.01
C CYS A 208 19.01 -32.72 5.07
N GLU A 209 18.43 -33.81 5.58
CA GLU A 209 18.07 -34.98 4.76
C GLU A 209 16.85 -34.71 3.86
N PHE A 210 16.07 -33.67 4.16
CA PHE A 210 14.90 -33.28 3.37
C PHE A 210 15.31 -32.39 2.19
N GLY A 211 15.71 -33.03 1.08
CA GLY A 211 16.26 -32.34 -0.10
C GLY A 211 15.36 -31.26 -0.73
N PHE A 212 14.05 -31.28 -0.50
CA PHE A 212 13.17 -30.18 -0.92
C PHE A 212 13.44 -28.87 -0.18
N ALA A 213 13.72 -28.93 1.13
CA ALA A 213 14.09 -27.72 1.89
C ALA A 213 15.44 -27.16 1.44
N THR A 214 16.43 -28.02 1.18
CA THR A 214 17.71 -27.61 0.57
C THR A 214 17.50 -26.98 -0.81
N HIS A 215 16.59 -27.51 -1.62
CA HIS A 215 16.26 -26.94 -2.93
C HIS A 215 15.62 -25.56 -2.82
N LEU A 216 14.77 -25.31 -1.82
CA LEU A 216 14.09 -24.03 -1.62
C LEU A 216 15.08 -22.87 -1.39
N PHE A 217 16.19 -23.13 -0.69
CA PHE A 217 17.25 -22.17 -0.39
C PHE A 217 18.50 -22.34 -1.27
N GLY A 218 18.36 -23.01 -2.42
CA GLY A 218 19.51 -23.42 -3.23
C GLY A 218 20.35 -22.27 -3.78
N ALA A 219 19.76 -21.08 -3.99
CA ALA A 219 20.49 -19.91 -4.48
C ALA A 219 21.36 -19.30 -3.37
N GLU A 220 20.81 -19.18 -2.17
CA GLU A 220 21.43 -18.62 -0.98
C GLU A 220 22.53 -19.53 -0.45
N LEU A 221 22.29 -20.85 -0.45
CA LEU A 221 23.28 -21.87 -0.09
C LEU A 221 24.48 -21.86 -1.05
N LYS A 222 24.24 -21.70 -2.37
CA LYS A 222 25.33 -21.54 -3.36
C LYS A 222 26.11 -20.26 -3.17
N ALA A 223 25.42 -19.14 -2.93
CA ALA A 223 26.04 -17.84 -2.66
C ALA A 223 26.94 -17.92 -1.42
N ARG A 224 26.44 -18.53 -0.34
CA ARG A 224 27.20 -18.80 0.87
C ARG A 224 28.45 -19.66 0.61
N ALA A 225 28.31 -20.76 -0.11
CA ALA A 225 29.44 -21.63 -0.46
C ALA A 225 30.51 -20.90 -1.29
N ALA A 226 30.10 -19.91 -2.09
CA ALA A 226 30.99 -19.03 -2.84
C ALA A 226 31.62 -17.91 -2.00
N GLY A 227 31.40 -17.88 -0.67
CA GLY A 227 31.99 -16.90 0.23
C GLY A 227 31.39 -15.49 0.12
N SER A 228 30.25 -15.32 -0.55
CA SER A 228 29.64 -14.00 -0.79
C SER A 228 28.96 -13.38 0.44
N GLY A 229 29.10 -13.98 1.62
CA GLY A 229 28.43 -13.57 2.86
C GLY A 229 29.24 -12.64 3.79
N GLY A 230 30.47 -12.29 3.43
CA GLY A 230 31.37 -11.53 4.31
C GLY A 230 31.91 -12.35 5.49
N GLU A 231 33.14 -12.06 5.91
CA GLU A 231 33.80 -12.74 7.03
C GLU A 231 33.16 -12.32 8.37
N GLY A 232 32.18 -13.11 8.84
CA GLY A 232 31.56 -12.96 10.16
C GLY A 232 30.04 -12.93 10.11
N GLY A 233 29.39 -14.10 9.97
CA GLY A 233 27.95 -14.24 10.15
C GLY A 233 27.13 -13.48 9.10
N GLY A 234 27.27 -13.87 7.82
CA GLY A 234 26.57 -13.21 6.71
C GLY A 234 25.05 -13.21 6.85
N PHE A 235 24.42 -12.15 6.38
CA PHE A 235 22.97 -12.10 6.19
C PHE A 235 22.66 -12.32 4.71
N PHE A 236 21.63 -13.11 4.43
CA PHE A 236 21.14 -13.40 3.10
C PHE A 236 19.71 -12.89 2.97
N ARG A 237 19.29 -12.50 1.78
CA ARG A 237 17.92 -12.01 1.61
C ARG A 237 16.92 -13.17 1.62
N ALA A 238 15.74 -12.95 2.20
CA ALA A 238 14.64 -13.91 2.12
C ALA A 238 14.00 -13.97 0.73
N SER A 239 13.98 -12.86 -0.03
CA SER A 239 13.43 -12.79 -1.38
C SER A 239 14.47 -13.16 -2.46
N PRO A 240 14.29 -14.29 -3.21
CA PRO A 240 15.28 -14.77 -4.17
C PRO A 240 15.34 -13.98 -5.49
N THR A 241 14.35 -13.12 -5.77
CA THR A 241 14.22 -12.40 -7.06
C THR A 241 14.74 -10.97 -7.03
N ALA A 242 15.36 -10.57 -5.93
CA ALA A 242 15.66 -9.19 -5.67
C ALA A 242 17.10 -8.80 -6.05
N ALA A 243 17.34 -7.50 -6.26
CA ALA A 243 18.69 -7.02 -6.52
C ALA A 243 19.58 -7.17 -5.27
N PRO A 244 20.89 -7.47 -5.43
CA PRO A 244 21.84 -7.37 -4.34
C PRO A 244 21.80 -5.92 -3.82
N ASP A 245 21.64 -5.75 -2.50
CA ASP A 245 21.53 -4.48 -1.78
C ASP A 245 20.19 -3.72 -1.85
N SER A 246 19.12 -4.26 -2.47
CA SER A 246 17.79 -3.63 -2.33
C SER A 246 17.09 -4.00 -1.02
N THR A 247 16.23 -3.13 -0.51
CA THR A 247 15.37 -3.39 0.66
C THR A 247 14.03 -4.02 0.25
N PHE A 248 13.28 -4.54 1.22
CA PHE A 248 11.90 -5.00 0.99
C PHE A 248 11.03 -3.90 0.35
N THR A 249 11.10 -2.67 0.85
CA THR A 249 10.25 -1.58 0.36
C THR A 249 10.61 -1.13 -1.05
N GLN A 250 11.87 -1.19 -1.46
CA GLN A 250 12.28 -0.93 -2.85
C GLN A 250 11.72 -1.97 -3.83
N ASP A 251 11.80 -3.24 -3.44
CA ASP A 251 11.23 -4.35 -4.21
C ASP A 251 9.71 -4.24 -4.30
N PHE A 252 9.06 -3.96 -3.16
CA PHE A 252 7.62 -3.74 -3.08
C PHE A 252 7.19 -2.60 -4.00
N HIS A 253 7.87 -1.45 -3.96
CA HIS A 253 7.58 -0.32 -4.84
C HIS A 253 7.70 -0.71 -6.32
N THR A 254 8.77 -1.42 -6.68
CA THR A 254 8.99 -1.88 -8.06
C THR A 254 7.86 -2.80 -8.54
N ARG A 255 7.41 -3.72 -7.68
CA ARG A 255 6.32 -4.65 -7.98
C ARG A 255 4.98 -3.94 -8.10
N LEU A 256 4.69 -3.01 -7.19
CA LEU A 256 3.46 -2.22 -7.21
C LEU A 256 3.41 -1.37 -8.49
N ASP A 257 4.49 -0.69 -8.85
CA ASP A 257 4.58 0.09 -10.10
C ASP A 257 4.33 -0.77 -11.34
N ASN A 258 4.95 -1.96 -11.40
CA ASN A 258 4.76 -2.87 -12.52
C ASN A 258 3.30 -3.34 -12.62
N LEU A 259 2.66 -3.65 -11.50
CA LEU A 259 1.23 -3.99 -11.46
C LEU A 259 0.37 -2.83 -11.98
N LEU A 260 0.60 -1.60 -11.53
CA LEU A 260 -0.17 -0.43 -11.96
C LEU A 260 -0.02 -0.17 -13.46
N ARG A 261 1.20 -0.30 -14.00
CA ARG A 261 1.41 -0.18 -15.46
C ARG A 261 0.62 -1.22 -16.23
N THR A 262 0.56 -2.47 -15.75
CA THR A 262 -0.28 -3.52 -16.36
C THR A 262 -1.77 -3.16 -16.30
N LEU A 263 -2.24 -2.63 -15.17
CA LEU A 263 -3.65 -2.25 -14.98
C LEU A 263 -4.08 -1.08 -15.88
N VAL A 264 -3.23 -0.07 -16.08
CA VAL A 264 -3.52 1.11 -16.92
C VAL A 264 -3.72 0.74 -18.39
N HIS A 265 -3.07 -0.34 -18.86
CA HIS A 265 -3.25 -0.84 -20.23
C HIS A 265 -4.41 -1.85 -20.37
N ALA A 266 -5.02 -2.27 -19.27
CA ALA A 266 -6.18 -3.15 -19.29
C ALA A 266 -7.49 -2.37 -19.41
N ARG A 267 -8.57 -3.07 -19.76
CA ARG A 267 -9.93 -2.56 -19.64
C ARG A 267 -10.50 -2.99 -18.28
N PRO A 268 -10.59 -2.09 -17.27
CA PRO A 268 -10.97 -2.49 -15.93
C PRO A 268 -12.46 -2.79 -15.81
N HIS A 269 -12.78 -3.81 -15.03
CA HIS A 269 -14.13 -4.12 -14.57
C HIS A 269 -14.10 -4.25 -13.05
N PHE A 270 -14.98 -3.53 -12.34
CA PHE A 270 -14.95 -3.45 -10.88
C PHE A 270 -16.12 -4.20 -10.25
N VAL A 271 -15.84 -4.93 -9.18
CA VAL A 271 -16.84 -5.53 -8.29
C VAL A 271 -16.54 -5.03 -6.87
N ARG A 272 -17.47 -4.28 -6.27
CA ARG A 272 -17.35 -3.82 -4.88
C ARG A 272 -18.06 -4.80 -3.96
N CYS A 273 -17.30 -5.56 -3.20
CA CYS A 273 -17.81 -6.45 -2.17
C CYS A 273 -18.03 -5.66 -0.87
N LEU A 274 -19.25 -5.70 -0.32
CA LEU A 274 -19.58 -5.05 0.96
C LEU A 274 -19.81 -6.11 2.03
N ARG A 275 -19.16 -5.96 3.19
CA ARG A 275 -19.43 -6.81 4.36
C ARG A 275 -20.79 -6.43 4.94
N ALA A 276 -21.72 -7.39 4.95
CA ALA A 276 -23.09 -7.19 5.43
C ALA A 276 -23.18 -7.02 6.96
N ASN A 277 -22.30 -7.69 7.71
CA ASN A 277 -22.23 -7.65 9.17
C ASN A 277 -20.83 -8.01 9.66
N SER A 278 -20.48 -7.57 10.88
CA SER A 278 -19.16 -7.75 11.48
C SER A 278 -18.80 -9.20 11.84
N THR A 279 -19.80 -10.08 11.93
CA THR A 279 -19.64 -11.48 12.36
C THR A 279 -19.65 -12.48 11.21
N GLU A 280 -19.76 -12.00 9.96
CA GLU A 280 -19.85 -12.82 8.75
C GLU A 280 -21.03 -13.82 8.78
N THR A 281 -22.07 -13.50 9.56
CA THR A 281 -23.24 -14.35 9.72
C THR A 281 -24.14 -14.25 8.48
N PRO A 282 -24.49 -15.36 7.82
CA PRO A 282 -25.41 -15.34 6.68
C PRO A 282 -26.75 -14.67 7.06
N MET A 283 -27.33 -13.92 6.13
CA MET A 283 -28.64 -13.27 6.27
C MET A 283 -28.74 -12.19 7.36
N LEU A 284 -27.64 -11.79 8.00
CA LEU A 284 -27.59 -10.66 8.93
C LEU A 284 -27.12 -9.37 8.22
N PHE A 285 -27.87 -8.29 8.37
CA PHE A 285 -27.53 -6.98 7.82
C PHE A 285 -27.36 -5.94 8.93
N GLU A 286 -26.16 -5.36 9.03
CA GLU A 286 -25.83 -4.30 9.96
C GLU A 286 -25.61 -2.99 9.18
N ARG A 287 -26.58 -2.07 9.28
CA ARG A 287 -26.52 -0.77 8.61
C ARG A 287 -25.24 0.00 8.93
N ALA A 288 -24.80 -0.02 10.19
CA ALA A 288 -23.59 0.70 10.62
C ALA A 288 -22.33 0.14 9.94
N THR A 289 -22.25 -1.18 9.80
CA THR A 289 -21.12 -1.88 9.16
C THR A 289 -21.09 -1.56 7.66
N VAL A 290 -22.24 -1.60 6.99
CA VAL A 290 -22.32 -1.28 5.55
C VAL A 290 -22.09 0.20 5.29
N ALA A 291 -22.64 1.10 6.11
CA ALA A 291 -22.48 2.55 5.91
C ALA A 291 -21.06 3.08 6.20
N LYS A 292 -20.23 2.31 6.93
CA LYS A 292 -18.82 2.64 7.17
C LYS A 292 -17.94 2.34 5.94
N GLN A 293 -18.37 1.43 5.07
CA GLN A 293 -17.65 0.98 3.87
C GLN A 293 -18.06 1.79 2.65
#